data_AF-A0A081C966-F1
#
_entry.id   AF-A0A081C966-F1
#
_cell.length_a   1.000
_cell.length_b   1.000
_cell.length_c   1.000
_cell.angle_alpha   90.00
_cell.angle_beta   90.00
_cell.angle_gamma   90.00
#
_symmetry.space_group_name_H-M   'P 1'
#
loop_
_entity.id
_entity.type
_entity.pdbx_description
1 polymer ?
#
loop_
_entity_poly.entity_id
_entity_poly.type
_entity_poly.pdbx_seq_one_letter_code
_entity_poly.pdbx_strand_id
1 'polypeptide(L)' 'MNDIPQKCRETLAEYYGERLQGVILYGSTARKEATAASDLDLLVLLRPPFDFFQELWQITDLLCYTLCNLNLSSL' A
#
# COMPACT_ATOMS: atom_id res chain seq x y z
N MET A 1 -9.22 7.86 13.19
CA MET A 1 -9.50 6.62 12.44
C MET A 1 -8.37 6.45 11.45
N ASN A 2 -7.49 5.47 11.64
CA ASN A 2 -6.39 5.21 10.71
C ASN A 2 -6.98 4.63 9.43
N ASP A 3 -6.97 5.40 8.36
CA ASP A 3 -7.35 4.93 7.03
C ASP A 3 -6.17 4.13 6.47
N ILE A 4 -6.27 2.79 6.51
CA ILE A 4 -5.20 1.88 6.08
C ILE A 4 -4.72 2.20 4.65
N PRO A 5 -5.62 2.33 3.64
CA PRO A 5 -5.25 2.79 2.29
C PRO A 5 -4.42 4.08 2.26
N GLN A 6 -4.79 5.07 3.10
CA GLN A 6 -4.06 6.33 3.21
C GLN A 6 -2.63 6.09 3.69
N LYS A 7 -2.44 5.25 4.71
CA LYS A 7 -1.11 4.94 5.25
C LYS A 7 -0.23 4.18 4.27
N CYS A 8 -0.79 3.21 3.55
CA CYS A 8 -0.08 2.53 2.47
C CYS A 8 0.40 3.53 1.41
N ARG A 9 -0.45 4.48 1.00
CA ARG A 9 -0.08 5.52 0.03
C ARG A 9 1.04 6.42 0.55
N GLU A 10 0.97 6.84 1.81
CA GLU A 10 2.00 7.67 2.44
C GLU A 10 3.36 6.96 2.48
N THR A 11 3.41 5.71 2.95
CA THR A 11 4.65 4.92 2.95
C THR A 11 5.25 4.77 1.54
N LEU A 12 4.42 4.46 0.55
CA LEU A 12 4.91 4.31 -0.83
C LEU A 12 5.40 5.65 -1.39
N ALA A 13 4.73 6.76 -1.08
CA ALA A 13 5.13 8.09 -1.52
C ALA A 13 6.46 8.53 -0.87
N GLU A 14 6.64 8.22 0.41
CA GLU A 14 7.89 8.50 1.14
C GLU A 14 9.07 7.69 0.56
N TYR A 15 8.87 6.42 0.23
CA TYR A 15 9.93 5.55 -0.28
C TYR A 15 10.28 5.84 -1.75
N TYR A 16 9.28 5.93 -2.63
CA TYR A 16 9.50 6.05 -4.07
C TYR A 16 9.60 7.50 -4.56
N GLY A 17 9.13 8.47 -3.78
CA GLY A 17 9.14 9.89 -4.16
C GLY A 17 8.50 10.13 -5.52
N GLU A 18 9.19 10.88 -6.37
CA GLU A 18 8.72 11.20 -7.74
C GLU A 18 8.54 9.98 -8.66
N ARG A 19 9.12 8.81 -8.31
CA ARG A 19 8.91 7.58 -9.09
C ARG A 19 7.49 7.04 -8.91
N LEU A 20 6.83 7.32 -7.79
CA LEU A 20 5.44 6.94 -7.57
C LEU A 20 4.53 7.87 -8.37
N GLN A 21 3.92 7.34 -9.44
CA GLN A 21 2.96 8.09 -10.25
C GLN A 21 1.53 7.98 -9.67
N GLY A 22 1.25 6.94 -8.89
CA GLY A 22 -0.03 6.79 -8.22
C GLY A 22 -0.20 5.46 -7.51
N VAL A 23 -1.19 5.44 -6.61
CA VAL A 23 -1.69 4.22 -5.94
C VAL A 23 -3.20 4.23 -6.11
N ILE A 24 -3.75 3.14 -6.64
CA ILE A 24 -5.18 3.02 -6.90
C ILE A 24 -5.75 1.87 -6.08
N LEU A 25 -6.81 2.14 -5.32
CA LEU A 25 -7.54 1.17 -4.54
C LEU A 25 -8.56 0.44 -5.41
N TYR A 26 -8.56 -0.89 -5.33
CA TYR A 26 -9.51 -1.75 -6.03
C TYR A 26 -10.19 -2.72 -5.05
N GLY A 27 -10.86 -3.74 -5.59
CA GLY A 27 -11.42 -4.82 -4.77
C GLY A 27 -12.65 -4.44 -3.96
N SER A 28 -12.93 -5.26 -2.95
CA SER A 28 -14.10 -5.09 -2.05
C SER A 28 -14.05 -3.77 -1.29
N THR A 29 -12.85 -3.31 -0.90
CA THR A 29 -12.65 -2.03 -0.20
C THR A 29 -13.09 -0.85 -1.06
N ALA A 30 -12.70 -0.80 -2.35
CA ALA A 30 -13.14 0.25 -3.26
C ALA A 30 -14.67 0.25 -3.49
N ARG A 31 -15.29 -0.94 -3.49
CA ARG A 31 -16.75 -1.10 -3.66
C ARG A 31 -17.54 -0.94 -2.37
N LYS A 32 -16.88 -0.71 -1.23
CA LYS A 32 -17.50 -0.64 0.12
C LYS A 32 -18.18 -1.96 0.53
N GLU A 33 -17.65 -3.07 0.05
CA GLU A 33 -18.10 -4.44 0.35
C GLU A 33 -17.10 -5.18 1.27
N ALA A 34 -16.02 -4.52 1.69
CA ALA A 34 -15.00 -5.14 2.52
C ALA A 34 -15.55 -5.50 3.91
N THR A 35 -15.16 -6.69 4.36
CA THR A 35 -15.38 -7.20 5.72
C THR A 35 -14.06 -7.16 6.50
N ALA A 36 -14.09 -7.44 7.80
CA ALA A 36 -12.88 -7.51 8.63
C ALA A 36 -11.87 -8.60 8.18
N ALA A 37 -12.30 -9.57 7.37
CA ALA A 37 -11.45 -10.62 6.81
C ALA A 37 -11.09 -10.37 5.34
N SER A 38 -11.46 -9.22 4.77
CA SER A 38 -11.12 -8.89 3.38
C SER A 38 -9.68 -8.40 3.26
N ASP A 39 -9.05 -8.78 2.16
CA ASP A 39 -7.74 -8.27 1.77
C ASP A 39 -7.83 -6.81 1.28
N LEU A 40 -6.66 -6.19 1.12
CA LEU A 40 -6.51 -4.85 0.56
C LEU A 40 -5.85 -4.92 -0.83
N ASP A 41 -6.63 -4.61 -1.86
CA ASP A 41 -6.15 -4.62 -3.25
C ASP A 41 -5.64 -3.24 -3.68
N LEU A 42 -4.34 -3.13 -3.98
CA LEU A 42 -3.70 -1.90 -4.45
C LEU A 42 -3.00 -2.12 -5.79
N LEU A 43 -3.20 -1.19 -6.73
CA LEU A 43 -2.39 -1.06 -7.94
C LEU A 43 -1.40 0.09 -7.75
N VAL A 44 -0.10 -0.18 -7.92
CA VAL A 44 0.97 0.80 -7.78
C VAL A 44 1.54 1.14 -9.16
N LEU A 45 1.53 2.43 -9.50
CA LEU A 45 2.08 2.95 -10.75
C LEU A 45 3.46 3.54 -10.49
N LEU A 46 4.50 2.88 -11.00
CA LEU A 46 5.88 3.37 -10.93
C LEU A 46 6.36 3.86 -12.28
N ARG A 47 7.10 4.97 -12.29
CA ARG A 47 7.79 5.47 -13.48
C ARG A 47 8.96 4.53 -13.83
N PRO A 48 9.11 4.09 -15.10
CA PRO A 48 10.28 3.33 -15.51
C PRO A 48 11.57 4.16 -15.44
N PRO A 49 12.74 3.52 -15.38
CA PRO A 49 12.93 2.06 -15.34
C PRO A 49 12.67 1.49 -13.93
N PHE A 50 12.21 0.24 -13.90
CA PHE A 50 12.16 -0.57 -12.69
C PHE A 50 12.17 -2.06 -13.04
N ASP A 51 12.66 -2.89 -12.13
CA ASP A 51 12.54 -4.35 -12.24
C ASP A 51 11.23 -4.78 -11.57
N PHE A 52 10.36 -5.44 -12.33
CA PHE A 52 9.02 -5.79 -11.85
C PHE A 52 9.05 -6.68 -10.60
N PHE A 53 9.91 -7.71 -10.59
CA PHE A 53 9.95 -8.65 -9.48
C PHE A 53 10.56 -8.01 -8.25
N GLN A 54 11.64 -7.24 -8.41
CA GLN A 54 12.26 -6.52 -7.31
C GLN A 54 11.28 -5.53 -6.66
N GLU A 55 10.57 -4.72 -7.46
CA GLU A 55 9.62 -3.75 -6.90
C GLU A 55 8.41 -4.44 -6.26
N LEU A 56 7.95 -5.57 -6.79
CA LEU A 56 6.86 -6.34 -6.18
C LEU A 56 7.23 -6.80 -4.76
N TRP A 57 8.44 -7.32 -4.57
CA TRP A 57 8.95 -7.69 -3.25
C TRP A 57 9.10 -6.48 -2.34
N GLN A 58 9.74 -5.41 -2.84
CA GLN A 58 9.98 -4.18 -2.07
C GLN A 58 8.67 -3.53 -1.60
N ILE A 59 7.65 -3.46 -2.47
CA ILE A 59 6.32 -2.94 -2.12
C ILE A 59 5.69 -3.80 -1.03
N THR A 60 5.75 -5.12 -1.18
CA THR A 60 5.18 -6.07 -0.21
C THR A 60 5.82 -5.90 1.16
N ASP A 61 7.15 -5.80 1.22
CA ASP A 61 7.90 -5.60 2.46
C ASP A 61 7.56 -4.27 3.14
N LEU A 62 7.53 -3.17 2.38
CA LEU A 62 7.17 -1.85 2.89
C LEU A 62 5.76 -1.84 3.48
N LEU A 63 4.78 -2.37 2.74
CA LEU A 63 3.40 -2.40 3.19
C LEU A 63 3.22 -3.32 4.40
N CYS A 64 3.83 -4.50 4.40
CA CYS A 64 3.79 -5.41 5.55
C CYS A 64 4.38 -4.74 6.81
N TYR A 65 5.56 -4.12 6.68
CA TYR A 65 6.17 -3.37 7.77
C TYR A 65 5.27 -2.25 8.28
N THR A 66 4.71 -1.42 7.40
CA THR A 66 3.79 -0.33 7.79
C THR A 66 2.57 -0.86 8.52
N LEU A 67 1.91 -1.91 8.00
CA LEU A 67 0.71 -2.47 8.61
C LEU A 67 0.99 -3.11 9.97
N CYS A 68 2.12 -3.80 10.13
CA CYS A 68 2.55 -4.33 11.42
C CYS A 68 2.77 -3.21 12.45
N ASN A 69 3.41 -2.11 12.05
CA ASN A 69 3.70 -0.99 12.95
C ASN A 69 2.46 -0.16 13.33
N LEU A 70 1.44 -0.09 12.47
CA LEU A 70 0.16 0.56 12.81
C LEU A 70 -0.57 -0.15 13.96
N ASN A 71 -0.40 -1.46 14.09
CA ASN A 71 -0.99 -2.24 15.19
C ASN A 71 -0.23 -2.06 16.52
N LEU A 72 1.00 -1.55 16.51
CA LEU A 72 1.80 -1.29 17.71
C LEU A 72 1.53 0.08 18.34
N SER A 73 0.99 1.04 17.59
CA SER A 73 0.71 2.40 18.09
C SER A 73 -0.63 2.54 18.85
N SER A 74 -1.37 1.44 18.98
CA SER A 74 -2.68 1.38 19.66
C SER A 74 -2.63 0.61 20.99
N LEU A 75 -1.41 0.34 21.50
CA LEU A 75 -1.13 -0.22 22.83
C LEU A 75 -0.50 0.84 23.74
#